data_AF-A0AAF0CBQ4-F1
#
_entry.id   AF-A0AAF0CBQ4-F1
#
_cell.length_a   1.000
_cell.length_b   1.000
_cell.length_c   1.000
_cell.angle_alpha   90.00
_cell.angle_beta   90.00
_cell.angle_gamma   90.00
#
_symmetry.space_group_name_H-M   'P 1'
#
loop_
_entity.id
_entity.type
_entity.pdbx_description
1 polymer ?
#
loop_
_entity_poly.entity_id
_entity_poly.type
_entity_poly.pdbx_seq_one_letter_code
_entity_poly.pdbx_strand_id
1 'polypeptide(L)' 'MSARLKKALARVSAAEDAVNAALREDYPVGASIRWVWKTGAQETTGQVLGHCYGDRIRVLNPNTNREQVIHAHKIVN' A
#
# COMPACT_ATOMS: atom_id res chain seq x y z
N MET A 1 -23.14 5.27 -20.84
CA MET A 1 -22.17 5.98 -19.98
C MET A 1 -21.71 7.26 -20.68
N SER A 2 -21.76 8.43 -20.02
CA SER A 2 -21.35 9.72 -20.63
C SER A 2 -19.85 9.75 -20.97
N ALA A 3 -19.48 10.36 -22.09
CA ALA A 3 -18.08 10.55 -22.50
C ALA A 3 -17.24 11.28 -21.43
N ARG A 4 -17.85 12.24 -20.73
CA ARG A 4 -17.21 12.97 -19.63
C ARG A 4 -16.86 12.05 -18.46
N LEU A 5 -17.78 11.16 -18.10
CA LEU A 5 -17.58 10.18 -17.03
C LEU A 5 -16.50 9.15 -17.41
N LYS A 6 -16.49 8.68 -18.67
CA LYS A 6 -15.44 7.78 -19.19
C LYS A 6 -14.05 8.41 -19.07
N LYS A 7 -13.92 9.69 -19.45
CA LYS A 7 -12.65 10.42 -19.39
C LYS A 7 -12.19 10.65 -17.94
N ALA A 8 -13.10 10.91 -17.02
CA ALA A 8 -12.77 11.06 -15.61
C ALA A 8 -12.23 9.74 -15.01
N LEU A 9 -12.92 8.62 -15.27
CA LEU A 9 -12.48 7.30 -14.79
C LEU A 9 -11.13 6.89 -15.35
N ALA A 10 -10.86 7.15 -16.63
CA ALA A 10 -9.55 6.86 -17.23
C ALA A 10 -8.41 7.63 -16.55
N ARG A 11 -8.66 8.87 -16.11
CA ARG A 11 -7.66 9.66 -15.36
C ARG A 11 -7.41 9.11 -13.96
N VAL A 12 -8.46 8.66 -13.28
CA VAL A 12 -8.34 8.02 -11.96
C VAL A 12 -7.55 6.72 -12.07
N SER A 13 -7.88 5.86 -13.04
CA SER A 13 -7.14 4.61 -13.30
C SER A 13 -5.66 4.87 -13.56
N ALA A 14 -5.32 5.85 -14.41
CA ALA A 14 -3.93 6.19 -14.68
C ALA A 14 -3.18 6.73 -13.45
N ALA A 15 -3.86 7.50 -12.60
CA ALA A 15 -3.28 7.97 -11.34
C ALA A 15 -3.05 6.81 -10.36
N GLU A 16 -3.99 5.87 -10.27
CA GLU A 16 -3.83 4.66 -9.45
C GLU A 16 -2.68 3.78 -9.95
N ASP A 17 -2.53 3.63 -11.27
CA ASP A 17 -1.41 2.87 -11.86
C ASP A 17 -0.06 3.51 -11.54
N ALA A 18 0.04 4.85 -11.58
CA ALA A 18 1.25 5.57 -11.23
C ALA A 18 1.62 5.39 -9.74
N VAL A 19 0.63 5.45 -8.84
CA VAL A 19 0.83 5.19 -7.41
C VAL A 19 1.29 3.74 -7.19
N ASN A 20 0.63 2.77 -7.82
CA ASN A 20 0.97 1.36 -7.70
C ASN A 20 2.40 1.06 -8.21
N ALA A 21 2.85 1.75 -9.26
CA ALA A 21 4.21 1.62 -9.78
C ALA A 21 5.24 2.12 -8.76
N ALA A 22 5.04 3.32 -8.20
CA ALA A 22 5.93 3.88 -7.17
C ALA A 22 6.00 2.97 -5.93
N LEU A 23 4.86 2.45 -5.47
CA LEU A 23 4.85 1.54 -4.31
C LEU A 23 5.62 0.25 -4.54
N ARG A 24 5.61 -0.29 -5.76
CA ARG A 24 6.36 -1.51 -6.10
C ARG A 24 7.86 -1.27 -6.15
N GLU A 25 8.27 -0.05 -6.51
CA GLU A 25 9.67 0.36 -6.52
C GLU A 25 10.20 0.61 -5.11
N ASP A 26 9.45 1.38 -4.31
CA ASP A 26 9.86 1.75 -2.94
C ASP A 26 9.75 0.58 -1.95
N TYR A 27 8.74 -0.29 -2.13
CA TYR A 27 8.41 -1.37 -1.18
C TYR A 27 8.26 -2.72 -1.89
N PRO A 28 9.30 -3.27 -2.52
CA PRO A 28 9.18 -4.49 -3.30
C PRO A 28 8.73 -5.69 -2.47
N VAL A 29 8.09 -6.66 -3.10
CA VAL A 29 7.69 -7.92 -2.44
C VAL A 29 8.90 -8.59 -1.81
N GLY A 30 8.76 -8.98 -0.55
CA GLY A 30 9.84 -9.54 0.26
C GLY A 30 10.64 -8.51 1.06
N ALA A 31 10.47 -7.20 0.82
CA ALA A 31 11.14 -6.16 1.60
C ALA A 31 10.67 -6.16 3.06
N SER A 32 11.59 -5.89 3.98
CA SER A 32 11.24 -5.61 5.38
C SER A 32 10.90 -4.14 5.55
N ILE A 33 9.75 -3.85 6.16
CA ILE A 33 9.27 -2.49 6.40
C ILE A 33 8.79 -2.32 7.84
N ARG A 34 8.82 -1.08 8.33
CA ARG A 34 8.27 -0.68 9.62
C ARG A 34 7.07 0.23 9.42
N TRP A 35 6.00 0.06 10.20
CA TRP A 35 4.83 0.93 10.13
C TRP A 35 4.24 1.22 11.50
N VAL A 36 3.54 2.35 11.59
CA VAL A 36 2.85 2.78 12.81
C VAL A 36 1.36 2.43 12.73
N TRP A 37 0.83 1.84 13.80
CA TRP A 37 -0.60 1.54 13.91
C TRP A 37 -1.46 2.80 13.98
N LYS A 38 -2.75 2.67 13.68
CA LYS A 38 -3.72 3.79 13.73
C LYS A 38 -3.80 4.45 15.12
N THR A 39 -3.49 3.71 16.18
CA THR A 39 -3.42 4.19 17.57
C THR A 39 -2.12 4.92 17.91
N GLY A 40 -1.16 5.01 16.98
CA GLY A 40 0.06 5.83 17.10
C GLY A 40 1.12 5.32 18.08
N ALA A 41 0.78 4.39 18.96
CA ALA A 41 1.63 4.02 20.09
C ALA A 41 2.61 2.87 19.83
N GLN A 42 2.45 2.14 18.72
CA GLN A 42 3.26 0.95 18.45
C GLN A 42 3.74 0.94 17.00
N GLU A 43 5.05 0.79 16.84
CA GLU A 43 5.67 0.42 15.57
C GLU A 43 5.65 -1.09 15.41
N THR A 44 5.51 -1.56 14.18
CA THR A 44 5.63 -2.98 13.87
C THR A 44 6.50 -3.15 12.65
N THR A 45 7.42 -4.11 12.72
CA THR A 45 8.24 -4.55 11.60
C THR A 45 7.62 -5.79 10.99
N GLY A 46 7.65 -5.89 9.66
CA GLY A 46 7.14 -7.05 8.94
C GLY A 46 7.65 -7.08 7.51
N GLN A 47 7.11 -8.00 6.72
CA GLN A 47 7.55 -8.24 5.35
C GLN A 47 6.45 -7.94 4.34
N VAL A 48 6.78 -7.29 3.23
CA VAL A 48 5.85 -7.03 2.14
C VAL A 48 5.48 -8.34 1.43
N LEU A 49 4.18 -8.63 1.34
CA LEU A 49 3.62 -9.77 0.60
C LEU A 49 3.06 -9.36 -0.76
N GLY A 50 2.77 -8.08 -0.98
CA GLY A 50 2.25 -7.56 -2.23
C GLY A 50 1.55 -6.22 -2.09
N HIS A 51 1.14 -5.67 -3.22
CA HIS A 51 0.45 -4.39 -3.30
C HIS A 51 -1.01 -4.58 -3.68
N CYS A 52 -1.86 -3.76 -3.10
CA CYS A 52 -3.28 -3.68 -3.40
C CYS A 52 -3.56 -2.43 -4.26
N TYR A 53 -4.84 -2.17 -4.53
CA TYR A 53 -5.27 -0.92 -5.15
C TYR A 53 -5.00 0.30 -4.26
N GLY A 54 -4.44 1.34 -4.86
CA GLY A 54 -4.21 2.64 -4.24
C GLY A 54 -2.95 2.63 -3.39
N ASP A 55 -2.98 3.24 -2.22
CA ASP A 55 -1.83 3.33 -1.31
C ASP A 55 -1.69 2.11 -0.38
N ARG A 56 -2.33 0.98 -0.68
CA ARG A 56 -2.44 -0.17 0.22
C ARG A 56 -1.41 -1.25 -0.06
N ILE A 57 -0.79 -1.75 1.00
CA ILE A 57 0.25 -2.78 0.96
C ILE A 57 -0.13 -3.92 1.90
N ARG A 58 0.05 -5.16 1.42
CA ARG A 58 -0.15 -6.39 2.21
C ARG A 58 1.17 -6.76 2.86
N VAL A 59 1.15 -6.98 4.16
CA VAL A 59 2.33 -7.25 4.97
C VAL A 59 2.11 -8.47 5.85
N LEU A 60 3.15 -9.26 6.04
CA LEU A 60 3.19 -10.30 7.05
C LEU A 60 3.65 -9.67 8.37
N ASN A 61 2.79 -9.72 9.39
CA ASN A 61 3.15 -9.32 10.73
C ASN A 61 3.74 -10.54 11.47
N PRO A 62 5.04 -10.55 11.80
CA PRO A 62 5.70 -11.69 12.45
C PRO A 62 5.23 -11.89 13.90
N ASN A 63 4.77 -10.83 14.58
CA ASN A 63 4.32 -10.92 15.97
C ASN A 63 2.99 -11.67 16.09
N THR A 64 2.13 -11.55 15.08
CA THR A 64 0.82 -12.21 15.06
C THR A 64 0.75 -13.38 14.07
N ASN A 65 1.79 -13.54 13.25
CA ASN A 65 1.87 -14.45 12.11
C ASN A 65 0.65 -14.35 11.17
N ARG A 66 0.20 -13.12 10.91
CA ARG A 66 -0.99 -12.82 10.08
C ARG A 66 -0.67 -11.82 8.99
N GLU A 67 -1.34 -12.00 7.85
CA GLU A 67 -1.39 -10.98 6.78
C GLU A 67 -2.25 -9.80 7.23
N GLN A 68 -1.75 -8.60 6.96
CA GLN A 68 -2.41 -7.34 7.29
C GLN A 68 -2.30 -6.39 6.10
N VAL A 69 -3.31 -5.53 5.94
CA VAL A 69 -3.29 -4.46 4.93
C VAL A 69 -3.02 -3.15 5.64
N ILE A 70 -1.95 -2.48 5.24
CA ILE A 70 -1.57 -1.16 5.75
C ILE A 70 -1.57 -0.14 4.61
N HIS A 71 -1.58 1.14 4.98
CA HIS A 71 -1.39 2.22 4.02
C HIS A 71 0.08 2.64 3.98
N ALA A 72 0.59 2.93 2.79
CA ALA A 72 1.99 3.32 2.57
C ALA A 72 2.37 4.57 3.38
N HIS A 73 1.45 5.52 3.58
CA HIS A 73 1.68 6.71 4.42
C HIS A 73 1.84 6.41 5.93
N LYS A 74 1.66 5.16 6.35
CA LYS A 74 1.93 4.68 7.72
C LYS A 74 3.31 4.05 7.88
N ILE A 75 4.03 3.83 6.78
CA ILE A 75 5.38 3.29 6.81
C ILE A 75 6.33 4.36 7.34
N VAL A 76 7.22 3.95 8.23
CA VAL A 76 8.27 4.78 8.82
C VAL A 76 9.63 4.20 8.43
N ASN A 77 10.56 5.07 8.02
CA ASN A 77 11.92 4.68 7.62
C ASN A 77 12.84 4.53 8.82
#